data_AF-A0A265Q2C7-F1
#
_entry.id   AF-A0A265Q2C7-F1
#
_cell.length_a   1.000
_cell.length_b   1.000
_cell.length_c   1.000
_cell.angle_alpha   90.00
_cell.angle_beta   90.00
_cell.angle_gamma   90.00
#
_symmetry.space_group_name_H-M   'P 1'
#
loop_
_entity.id
_entity.type
_entity.pdbx_description
1 polymer ?
#
loop_
_entity_poly.entity_id
_entity_poly.type
_entity_poly.pdbx_seq_one_letter_code
_entity_poly.pdbx_strand_id
1 'polypeptide(L)'
;IIASGAYTVNRGTKTADFAVLRLTNMPAALVELAFITNAQDADILRNRQNDLAVAVSKGILNYLGIPYQGGGSTLYKVQVGAFSVKANADNLANELKAKGYSPIVVTVGGLYKVQVGAFSVRANADVLANELRAKGYDAIVVV
;
A
#
# COMPACT_ATOMS: atom_id res chain seq x y z
N ILE A 1 -1.01 -9.90 10.84
CA ILE A 1 -2.35 -9.34 11.16
C ILE A 1 -2.25 -8.06 11.96
N ILE A 2 -1.57 -8.02 13.11
CA ILE A 2 -1.36 -6.76 13.84
C ILE A 2 -0.61 -5.72 12.98
N ALA A 3 0.39 -6.17 12.22
CA ALA A 3 1.14 -5.30 11.31
C ALA A 3 0.35 -4.79 10.08
N SER A 4 -0.82 -5.37 9.75
CA SER A 4 -1.62 -4.95 8.59
C SER A 4 -2.76 -3.99 8.94
N GLY A 5 -3.01 -3.72 10.23
CA GLY A 5 -4.07 -2.80 10.67
C GLY A 5 -5.50 -3.24 10.29
N ALA A 6 -5.68 -4.49 9.87
CA ALA A 6 -6.98 -5.04 9.48
C ALA A 6 -7.70 -5.66 10.71
N TYR A 7 -7.87 -4.86 11.76
CA TYR A 7 -8.55 -5.23 12.99
C TYR A 7 -9.13 -3.97 13.65
N THR A 8 -10.21 -4.11 14.42
CA THR A 8 -10.73 -3.00 15.23
C THR A 8 -9.96 -2.85 16.55
N VAL A 9 -9.73 -3.96 17.26
CA VAL A 9 -8.96 -4.01 18.51
C VAL A 9 -8.05 -5.24 18.53
N ASN A 10 -6.77 -5.03 18.86
CA ASN A 10 -5.83 -6.13 19.08
C ASN A 10 -6.04 -6.72 20.48
N ARG A 11 -6.45 -7.99 20.56
CA ARG A 11 -6.70 -8.70 21.83
C ARG A 11 -5.49 -9.45 22.39
N GLY A 12 -4.34 -9.32 21.74
CA GLY A 12 -3.09 -9.96 22.14
C GLY A 12 -3.10 -11.48 21.95
N THR A 13 -1.99 -12.11 22.36
CA THR A 13 -1.84 -13.57 22.35
C THR A 13 -2.54 -14.15 23.57
N LYS A 14 -3.32 -15.22 23.36
CA LYS A 14 -4.02 -15.95 24.41
C LYS A 14 -3.65 -17.43 24.35
N THR A 15 -3.64 -18.08 25.50
CA THR A 15 -3.41 -19.52 25.64
C THR A 15 -4.68 -20.18 26.17
N ALA A 16 -5.00 -21.35 25.62
CA ALA A 16 -6.11 -22.20 26.06
C ALA A 16 -5.87 -23.64 25.59
N ASP A 17 -6.65 -24.60 26.13
CA ASP A 17 -6.52 -26.02 25.78
C ASP A 17 -7.30 -26.38 24.51
N PHE A 18 -6.93 -25.78 23.38
CA PHE A 18 -7.53 -26.11 22.10
C PHE A 18 -6.88 -27.35 21.49
N ALA A 19 -7.68 -28.39 21.22
CA ALA A 19 -7.22 -29.63 20.61
C ALA A 19 -6.46 -29.40 19.28
N VAL A 20 -6.89 -28.43 18.47
CA VAL A 20 -6.23 -28.06 17.20
C VAL A 20 -4.80 -27.53 17.38
N LEU A 21 -4.47 -27.02 18.57
CA LEU A 21 -3.13 -26.55 18.90
C LEU A 21 -2.27 -27.62 19.56
N ARG A 22 -2.89 -28.58 20.27
CA ARG A 22 -2.18 -29.58 21.08
C ARG A 22 -2.00 -30.93 20.39
N LEU A 23 -2.94 -31.35 19.54
CA LEU A 23 -2.95 -32.71 18.95
C LEU A 23 -2.22 -32.81 17.61
N THR A 24 -1.48 -31.77 17.22
CA THR A 24 -0.64 -31.76 16.02
C THR A 24 0.83 -31.83 16.40
N ASN A 25 1.63 -32.60 15.65
CA ASN A 25 3.08 -32.65 15.83
C ASN A 25 3.79 -31.42 15.21
N MET A 26 3.12 -30.67 14.35
CA MET A 26 3.66 -29.45 13.74
C MET A 26 3.42 -28.23 14.65
N PRO A 27 4.30 -27.21 14.65
CA PRO A 27 4.01 -25.92 15.26
C PRO A 27 2.67 -25.35 14.77
N ALA A 28 1.80 -24.93 15.69
CA ALA A 28 0.45 -24.49 15.38
C ALA A 28 0.08 -23.19 16.10
N ALA A 29 -0.67 -22.35 15.41
CA ALA A 29 -1.27 -21.14 15.95
C ALA A 29 -2.70 -21.01 15.43
N LEU A 30 -3.63 -20.65 16.31
CA LEU A 30 -5.01 -20.37 15.96
C LEU A 30 -5.19 -18.86 15.90
N VAL A 31 -5.77 -18.41 14.81
CA VAL A 31 -5.90 -16.99 14.50
C VAL A 31 -7.38 -16.64 14.44
N GLU A 32 -7.82 -15.80 15.38
CA GLU A 32 -9.14 -15.16 15.33
C GLU A 32 -9.01 -13.84 14.58
N LEU A 33 -9.71 -13.70 13.44
CA LEU A 33 -9.56 -12.53 12.57
C LEU A 33 -10.48 -11.36 12.97
N ALA A 34 -11.74 -11.63 13.29
CA ALA A 34 -12.73 -10.64 13.72
C ALA A 34 -13.98 -11.30 14.32
N PHE A 35 -14.87 -10.51 14.95
CA PHE A 35 -16.14 -10.99 15.51
C PHE A 35 -17.34 -10.60 14.63
N ILE A 36 -18.11 -11.58 14.15
CA ILE A 36 -19.29 -11.30 13.30
C ILE A 36 -20.40 -10.52 14.02
N THR A 37 -20.43 -10.57 15.35
CA THR A 37 -21.40 -9.86 16.20
C THR A 37 -21.07 -8.38 16.37
N ASN A 38 -19.83 -7.96 16.06
CA ASN A 38 -19.46 -6.56 16.03
C ASN A 38 -19.62 -6.03 14.60
N ALA A 39 -20.40 -4.95 14.44
CA ALA A 39 -20.73 -4.43 13.11
C ALA A 39 -19.52 -3.95 12.30
N GLN A 40 -18.50 -3.38 12.96
CA GLN A 40 -17.28 -2.91 12.29
C GLN A 40 -16.39 -4.08 11.86
N ASP A 41 -16.25 -5.09 12.70
CA ASP A 41 -15.54 -6.34 12.36
C ASP A 41 -16.25 -7.10 11.24
N ALA A 42 -17.58 -7.18 11.27
CA ALA A 42 -18.37 -7.79 10.21
C ALA A 42 -18.18 -7.08 8.86
N ASP A 43 -18.01 -5.76 8.85
CA ASP A 43 -17.68 -5.00 7.64
C ASP A 43 -16.28 -5.37 7.11
N ILE A 44 -15.28 -5.48 7.99
CA ILE A 44 -13.93 -5.96 7.62
C ILE A 44 -13.99 -7.36 7.02
N LEU A 45 -14.73 -8.29 7.65
CA LEU A 45 -14.92 -9.66 7.16
C LEU A 45 -15.61 -9.71 5.80
N ARG A 46 -16.48 -8.73 5.50
CA ARG A 46 -17.19 -8.65 4.22
C ARG A 46 -16.33 -8.02 3.12
N ASN A 47 -15.60 -6.95 3.43
CA ASN A 47 -15.01 -6.07 2.41
C ASN A 47 -13.48 -6.16 2.30
N ARG A 48 -12.79 -6.70 3.32
CA ARG A 48 -11.31 -6.65 3.44
C ARG A 48 -10.66 -8.03 3.60
N GLN A 49 -11.28 -9.06 3.03
CA GLN A 49 -10.82 -10.46 3.11
C GLN A 49 -9.39 -10.63 2.56
N ASN A 50 -9.06 -9.93 1.49
CA ASN A 50 -7.72 -9.95 0.89
C ASN A 50 -6.66 -9.42 1.86
N ASP A 51 -6.96 -8.34 2.60
CA ASP A 51 -6.04 -7.77 3.57
C ASP A 51 -5.76 -8.76 4.70
N LEU A 52 -6.79 -9.46 5.18
CA LEU A 52 -6.66 -10.51 6.20
C LEU A 52 -5.81 -11.68 5.68
N ALA A 53 -6.07 -12.15 4.47
CA ALA A 53 -5.31 -13.24 3.84
C ALA A 53 -3.83 -12.88 3.68
N VAL A 54 -3.54 -11.69 3.15
CA VAL A 54 -2.16 -11.19 3.02
C VAL A 54 -1.48 -11.10 4.38
N ALA A 55 -2.20 -10.67 5.41
CA ALA A 55 -1.65 -10.53 6.75
C ALA A 55 -1.34 -11.86 7.44
N VAL A 56 -2.11 -12.92 7.15
CA VAL A 56 -1.82 -14.30 7.57
C VAL A 56 -0.59 -14.80 6.83
N SER A 57 -0.55 -14.66 5.50
CA SER A 57 0.57 -15.09 4.65
C SER A 57 1.89 -14.45 5.06
N LYS A 58 1.92 -13.13 5.32
CA LYS A 58 3.10 -12.43 5.84
C LYS A 58 3.58 -13.00 7.18
N GLY A 59 2.66 -13.39 8.06
CA GLY A 59 2.99 -14.01 9.35
C GLY A 59 3.66 -15.37 9.18
N ILE A 60 3.11 -16.22 8.30
CA ILE A 60 3.67 -17.54 7.98
C ILE A 60 5.07 -17.38 7.37
N LEU A 61 5.21 -16.49 6.39
CA LEU A 61 6.49 -16.26 5.71
C LEU A 61 7.56 -15.73 6.66
N ASN A 62 7.19 -14.81 7.55
CA ASN A 62 8.09 -14.32 8.59
C ASN A 62 8.56 -15.45 9.52
N TYR A 63 7.66 -16.34 9.95
CA TYR A 63 8.02 -17.51 10.76
C TYR A 63 9.00 -18.44 10.02
N LEU A 64 8.83 -18.61 8.70
CA LEU A 64 9.69 -19.43 7.86
C LEU A 64 10.98 -18.72 7.41
N GLY A 65 11.18 -17.45 7.75
CA GLY A 65 12.32 -16.64 7.27
C GLY A 65 12.29 -16.35 5.77
N ILE A 66 11.13 -16.49 5.12
CA ILE A 66 10.96 -16.23 3.69
C ILE A 66 10.51 -14.78 3.51
N PRO A 67 11.19 -13.96 2.70
CA PRO A 67 10.74 -12.60 2.44
C PRO A 67 9.44 -12.62 1.62
N TYR A 68 8.44 -11.87 2.06
CA TYR A 68 7.18 -11.75 1.31
C TYR A 68 7.37 -10.95 0.01
N GLN A 69 6.97 -11.55 -1.12
CA GLN A 69 7.11 -11.00 -2.47
C GLN A 69 5.74 -10.79 -3.15
N GLY A 70 4.73 -10.29 -2.41
CA GLY A 70 3.33 -10.24 -2.90
C GLY A 70 2.70 -8.84 -3.01
N GLY A 71 2.34 -8.47 -4.24
CA GLY A 71 1.03 -7.88 -4.59
C GLY A 71 0.67 -6.51 -4.02
N GLY A 72 1.27 -5.46 -4.57
CA GLY A 72 1.09 -4.07 -4.18
C GLY A 72 2.44 -3.48 -3.86
N SER A 73 3.35 -3.48 -4.86
CA SER A 73 4.58 -2.71 -4.74
C SER A 73 4.18 -1.32 -4.30
N THR A 74 4.69 -0.87 -3.15
CA THR A 74 4.80 0.54 -2.82
C THR A 74 5.36 1.21 -4.07
N LEU A 75 4.49 1.81 -4.88
CA LEU A 75 4.91 2.41 -6.12
C LEU A 75 5.46 3.77 -5.74
N TYR A 76 6.75 3.94 -5.95
CA TYR A 76 7.41 5.22 -5.90
C TYR A 76 6.95 6.01 -7.12
N LYS A 77 5.99 6.91 -6.89
CA LYS A 77 5.41 7.78 -7.90
C LYS A 77 6.22 9.07 -7.94
N VAL A 78 6.47 9.58 -9.14
CA VAL A 78 7.14 10.88 -9.31
C VAL A 78 6.07 11.94 -9.52
N GLN A 79 5.92 12.84 -8.55
CA GLN A 79 5.01 13.97 -8.61
C GLN A 79 5.78 15.23 -8.98
N VAL A 80 5.25 16.05 -9.88
CA VAL A 80 5.88 17.28 -10.40
C VAL A 80 5.10 18.55 -10.10
N GLY A 81 3.92 18.42 -9.51
CA GLY A 81 3.10 19.55 -9.11
C GLY A 81 1.84 19.12 -8.37
N ALA A 82 1.31 20.03 -7.57
CA ALA A 82 0.02 19.90 -6.90
C ALA A 82 -0.69 21.25 -6.95
N PHE A 83 -1.85 21.29 -7.64
CA PHE A 83 -2.57 22.53 -7.90
C PHE A 83 -3.98 22.46 -7.31
N SER A 84 -4.47 23.58 -6.78
CA SER A 84 -5.89 23.70 -6.39
C SER A 84 -6.82 23.82 -7.61
N VAL A 85 -6.29 24.29 -8.74
CA VAL A 85 -7.03 24.52 -9.99
C VAL A 85 -6.66 23.46 -11.02
N LYS A 86 -7.67 22.75 -11.55
CA LYS A 86 -7.48 21.68 -12.54
C LYS A 86 -6.76 22.16 -13.80
N ALA A 87 -7.12 23.35 -14.31
CA ALA A 87 -6.50 23.91 -15.52
C ALA A 87 -4.98 24.05 -15.41
N ASN A 88 -4.44 24.40 -14.23
CA ASN A 88 -3.00 24.50 -14.02
C ASN A 88 -2.32 23.11 -14.07
N ALA A 89 -2.98 22.09 -13.51
CA ALA A 89 -2.50 20.71 -13.57
C ALA A 89 -2.55 20.16 -15.02
N ASP A 90 -3.62 20.46 -15.75
CA ASP A 90 -3.78 20.06 -17.16
C ASP A 90 -2.75 20.75 -18.06
N ASN A 91 -2.45 22.03 -17.84
CA ASN A 91 -1.40 22.75 -18.56
C ASN A 91 -0.02 22.11 -18.34
N LEU A 92 0.34 21.81 -17.07
CA LEU A 92 1.61 21.14 -16.77
C LEU A 92 1.67 19.72 -17.38
N ALA A 93 0.57 18.98 -17.30
CA ALA A 93 0.48 17.66 -17.91
C ALA A 93 0.62 17.72 -19.45
N ASN A 94 0.01 18.69 -20.11
CA ASN A 94 0.14 18.87 -21.57
C ASN A 94 1.57 19.25 -21.97
N GLU A 95 2.24 20.11 -21.19
CA GLU A 95 3.64 20.47 -21.42
C GLU A 95 4.57 19.25 -21.31
N LEU A 96 4.41 18.45 -20.25
CA LEU A 96 5.18 17.24 -20.04
C LEU A 96 4.90 16.19 -21.13
N LYS A 97 3.64 16.11 -21.59
CA LYS A 97 3.25 15.26 -22.72
C LYS A 97 3.93 15.68 -24.02
N ALA A 98 4.01 16.98 -24.30
CA ALA A 98 4.73 17.51 -25.46
C ALA A 98 6.24 17.22 -25.40
N LYS A 99 6.81 17.13 -24.20
CA LYS A 99 8.21 16.74 -23.94
C LYS A 99 8.45 15.23 -23.95
N GLY A 100 7.43 14.42 -24.28
CA GLY A 100 7.54 12.97 -24.42
C GLY A 100 7.29 12.16 -23.15
N TYR A 101 6.83 12.79 -22.08
CA TYR A 101 6.44 12.08 -20.86
C TYR A 101 4.96 11.64 -20.90
N SER A 102 4.59 10.71 -20.02
CA SER A 102 3.22 10.24 -19.86
C SER A 102 2.64 10.66 -18.50
N PRO A 103 2.26 11.94 -18.32
CA PRO A 103 1.75 12.42 -17.04
C PRO A 103 0.30 12.02 -16.81
N ILE A 104 -0.06 11.87 -15.53
CA ILE A 104 -1.39 11.56 -15.02
C ILE A 104 -1.76 12.59 -13.97
N VAL A 105 -2.97 13.14 -14.07
CA VAL A 105 -3.53 14.06 -13.06
C VAL A 105 -4.42 13.26 -12.11
N VAL A 106 -4.07 13.26 -10.82
CA VAL A 106 -4.79 12.53 -9.76
C VAL A 106 -5.36 13.53 -8.76
N THR A 107 -6.63 13.36 -8.39
CA THR A 107 -7.29 14.23 -7.40
C THR A 107 -7.12 13.64 -6.00
N VAL A 108 -6.42 14.33 -5.10
CA VAL A 108 -6.19 13.89 -3.71
C VAL A 108 -6.26 15.09 -2.77
N GLY A 109 -7.12 15.03 -1.75
CA GLY A 109 -7.22 16.08 -0.73
C GLY A 109 -7.64 17.45 -1.29
N GLY A 110 -8.49 17.47 -2.33
CA GLY A 110 -8.92 18.71 -2.99
C GLY A 110 -7.88 19.33 -3.92
N LEU A 111 -6.74 18.68 -4.13
CA LEU A 111 -5.69 19.12 -5.06
C LEU A 111 -5.60 18.18 -6.26
N TYR A 112 -5.25 18.76 -7.40
CA TYR A 112 -4.90 18.08 -8.65
C TYR A 112 -3.39 17.89 -8.70
N LYS A 113 -2.94 16.65 -8.45
CA LYS A 113 -1.54 16.24 -8.42
C LYS A 113 -1.12 15.70 -9.77
N VAL A 114 -0.03 16.21 -10.33
CA VAL A 114 0.53 15.74 -11.61
C VAL A 114 1.64 14.74 -11.34
N GLN A 115 1.50 13.53 -11.86
CA GLN A 115 2.45 12.42 -11.69
C GLN A 115 2.99 11.97 -13.04
N VAL A 116 4.28 11.63 -13.14
CA VAL A 116 4.96 11.37 -14.43
C VAL A 116 5.50 9.93 -14.54
N GLY A 117 5.28 9.12 -13.50
CA GLY A 117 5.67 7.71 -13.49
C GLY A 117 5.40 7.06 -12.14
N ALA A 118 5.32 5.74 -12.13
CA ALA A 118 5.14 4.92 -10.94
C ALA A 118 6.05 3.69 -11.02
N PHE A 119 7.00 3.57 -10.10
CA PHE A 119 8.05 2.56 -10.13
C PHE A 119 8.00 1.67 -8.90
N SER A 120 8.27 0.38 -9.06
CA SER A 120 8.43 -0.55 -7.91
C SER A 120 9.76 -0.33 -7.18
N VAL A 121 10.76 0.26 -7.83
CA VAL A 121 12.11 0.52 -7.29
C VAL A 121 12.31 2.01 -7.10
N ARG A 122 12.63 2.44 -5.87
CA ARG A 122 12.84 3.86 -5.51
C ARG A 122 13.91 4.53 -6.36
N ALA A 123 15.03 3.85 -6.59
CA ALA A 123 16.15 4.39 -7.37
C ALA A 123 15.71 4.82 -8.79
N ASN A 124 14.80 4.08 -9.43
CA ASN A 124 14.27 4.44 -10.74
C ASN A 124 13.40 5.71 -10.67
N ALA A 125 12.61 5.86 -9.61
CA ALA A 125 11.85 7.08 -9.36
C ALA A 125 12.76 8.28 -9.05
N ASP A 126 13.85 8.07 -8.30
CA ASP A 126 14.84 9.11 -8.00
C ASP A 126 15.57 9.58 -9.27
N VAL A 127 15.91 8.67 -10.19
CA VAL A 127 16.50 9.03 -11.49
C VAL A 127 15.56 9.93 -12.29
N LEU A 128 14.28 9.53 -12.44
CA LEU A 128 13.30 10.35 -13.16
C LEU A 128 13.06 11.70 -12.45
N ALA A 129 12.98 11.71 -11.12
CA ALA A 129 12.81 12.95 -10.37
C ALA A 129 14.00 13.90 -10.55
N ASN A 130 15.24 13.40 -10.53
CA ASN A 130 16.44 14.20 -10.76
C ASN A 130 16.52 14.73 -12.19
N GLU A 131 16.11 13.93 -13.19
CA GLU A 131 16.03 14.38 -14.57
C GLU A 131 15.04 15.54 -14.74
N LEU A 132 13.86 15.43 -14.13
CA LEU A 132 12.84 16.48 -14.17
C LEU A 132 13.28 17.74 -13.41
N ARG A 133 13.98 17.60 -12.28
CA ARG A 133 14.61 18.73 -11.57
C ARG A 133 15.65 19.44 -12.42
N ALA A 134 16.51 18.69 -13.11
CA ALA A 134 17.50 19.27 -14.02
C ALA A 134 16.86 20.04 -15.19
N LYS A 135 15.63 19.66 -15.58
CA LYS A 135 14.81 20.34 -16.59
C LYS A 135 13.98 21.52 -16.03
N GLY A 136 14.12 21.83 -14.75
CA GLY A 136 13.47 22.98 -14.10
C GLY A 136 12.13 22.69 -13.42
N TYR A 137 11.75 21.42 -13.25
CA TYR A 137 10.51 21.03 -12.58
C TYR A 137 10.72 20.71 -11.10
N ASP A 138 9.72 21.04 -10.26
CA ASP A 138 9.72 20.66 -8.85
C ASP A 138 9.22 19.21 -8.67
N ALA A 139 10.08 18.25 -9.01
CA ALA A 139 9.79 16.82 -8.92
C ALA A 139 10.11 16.25 -7.54
N ILE A 140 9.20 15.46 -6.97
CA ILE A 140 9.36 14.72 -5.71
C ILE A 140 8.91 13.27 -5.86
N VAL A 141 9.55 12.37 -5.11
CA VAL A 141 9.15 10.96 -5.04
C VAL A 141 8.16 10.80 -3.88
N VAL A 142 6.98 10.28 -4.19
CA VAL A 142 5.90 9.98 -3.23
C VAL A 142 5.53 8.50 -3.29
N VAL A 143 4.92 8.00 -2.23
CA VAL A 143 4.46 6.62 -2.08
C VAL A 143 2.93 6.57 -2.19
#